data_AF-A0A8T7ETS8-F1
#
_entry.id   AF-A0A8T7ETS8-F1
#
_cell.length_a   1.000
_cell.length_b   1.000
_cell.length_c   1.000
_cell.angle_alpha   90.00
_cell.angle_beta   90.00
_cell.angle_gamma   90.00
#
_symmetry.space_group_name_H-M   'P 1'
#
loop_
_entity.id
_entity.type
_entity.pdbx_description
1 polymer ?
#
loop_
_entity_poly.entity_id
_entity_poly.type
_entity_poly.pdbx_seq_one_letter_code
_entity_poly.pdbx_strand_id
1 'polypeptide(L)'
;MLQTPFLTGGHAILGGLDEMREAANKHGTMPIEDLLSIFGERMAIIDMAAAPHEAIESALERIRAEAIEAVKRGARCILLDDSAVMDGTRHWLDPILVTATVDTALRETDHGDRNLRRLCGIVLRSGAIRDLHDVAMAVSLGANAINPYMLYAAGLGLAPKPPREAISSEAVVDGLFRIIGVLTKGLEKVTSTIGCHELRGYGHSFSSIGLAKGIAAQFDMPSYFGSDIRGLTWTDMKAWAEERAADLRGETKAMLSNPDRFYPKMWKKAEDVAHGEMSLEQYTAELMALEDKQPVALRHILRIKPSDRPVDPSEVDITIGDHMMPALISAMSFGSQGELSYKAYAEAAHRLNIICVNGEGGELPDIMGKYRKNRGQQVASARFGVNIEFLNSCDLIEIKIGPGREAGRRRPASGLQGDGAGRGGAPYDAGG
;
A
#
# COMPACT_ATOMS: atom_id res chain seq x y z
N MET A 1 -23.26 -17.92 -1.43
CA MET A 1 -22.34 -16.95 -0.80
C MET A 1 -21.12 -16.87 -1.70
N LEU A 2 -20.62 -15.68 -2.03
CA LEU A 2 -19.45 -15.55 -2.92
C LEU A 2 -18.21 -16.11 -2.21
N GLN A 3 -17.38 -16.88 -2.92
CA GLN A 3 -16.10 -17.38 -2.37
C GLN A 3 -14.99 -16.32 -2.41
N THR A 4 -15.15 -15.29 -3.23
CA THR A 4 -14.25 -14.15 -3.36
C THR A 4 -15.07 -12.85 -3.46
N PRO A 5 -14.59 -11.69 -2.98
CA PRO A 5 -15.36 -10.45 -3.08
C PRO A 5 -15.45 -9.90 -4.51
N PHE A 6 -14.75 -10.49 -5.49
CA PHE A 6 -14.69 -9.96 -6.86
C PHE A 6 -15.87 -10.43 -7.72
N LEU A 7 -16.56 -9.49 -8.36
CA LEU A 7 -17.59 -9.75 -9.37
C LEU A 7 -17.02 -9.52 -10.77
N THR A 8 -17.44 -10.33 -11.75
CA THR A 8 -17.14 -10.11 -13.19
C THR A 8 -18.21 -9.23 -13.84
N GLY A 9 -18.08 -8.95 -15.14
CA GLY A 9 -19.03 -8.14 -15.90
C GLY A 9 -18.97 -6.67 -15.54
N GLY A 10 -20.10 -5.99 -15.74
CA GLY A 10 -20.27 -4.58 -15.37
C GLY A 10 -19.71 -3.59 -16.38
N HIS A 11 -19.13 -4.03 -17.49
CA HIS A 11 -18.77 -3.11 -18.58
C HIS A 11 -18.62 -3.86 -19.90
N ALA A 12 -19.21 -3.33 -20.98
CA ALA A 12 -19.20 -3.95 -22.30
C ALA A 12 -17.78 -4.16 -22.88
N ILE A 13 -16.80 -3.36 -22.42
CA ILE A 13 -15.40 -3.53 -22.83
C ILE A 13 -14.84 -4.91 -22.48
N LEU A 14 -15.38 -5.59 -21.46
CA LEU A 14 -14.86 -6.86 -20.98
C LEU A 14 -15.31 -8.07 -21.81
N GLY A 15 -16.27 -7.91 -22.72
CA GLY A 15 -16.85 -8.99 -23.51
C GLY A 15 -18.32 -9.26 -23.16
N GLY A 16 -18.82 -10.41 -23.61
CA GLY A 16 -20.20 -10.84 -23.39
C GLY A 16 -20.44 -11.41 -22.00
N LEU A 17 -21.71 -11.55 -21.63
CA LEU A 17 -22.11 -12.06 -20.32
C LEU A 17 -21.73 -13.55 -20.13
N ASP A 18 -21.69 -14.33 -21.21
CA ASP A 18 -21.34 -15.75 -21.13
C ASP A 18 -19.88 -15.94 -20.74
N GLU A 19 -18.96 -15.14 -21.29
CA GLU A 19 -17.56 -15.11 -20.86
C GLU A 19 -17.43 -14.70 -19.39
N MET A 20 -18.20 -13.69 -18.96
CA MET A 20 -18.18 -13.23 -17.57
C MET A 20 -18.66 -14.30 -16.59
N ARG A 21 -19.70 -15.07 -16.97
CA ARG A 21 -20.21 -16.19 -16.19
C ARG A 21 -19.21 -17.33 -16.11
N GLU A 22 -18.57 -17.68 -17.23
CA GLU A 22 -17.55 -18.72 -17.26
C GLU A 22 -16.37 -18.36 -16.33
N ALA A 23 -15.85 -17.14 -16.44
CA ALA A 23 -14.77 -16.66 -15.58
C ALA A 23 -15.17 -16.63 -14.10
N ALA A 24 -16.39 -16.20 -13.78
CA ALA A 24 -16.91 -16.14 -12.42
C ALA A 24 -17.05 -17.53 -11.78
N ASN A 25 -17.55 -18.52 -12.52
CA ASN A 25 -17.75 -19.87 -12.03
C ASN A 25 -16.43 -20.52 -11.57
N LYS A 26 -15.31 -20.22 -12.24
CA LYS A 26 -13.97 -20.73 -11.87
C LYS A 26 -13.51 -20.25 -10.48
N HIS A 27 -14.10 -19.19 -9.92
CA HIS A 27 -13.76 -18.60 -8.61
C HIS A 27 -14.92 -18.63 -7.61
N GLY A 28 -16.03 -19.33 -7.91
CA GLY A 28 -17.19 -19.38 -7.03
C GLY A 28 -17.82 -18.00 -6.78
N THR A 29 -17.82 -17.13 -7.79
CA THR A 29 -18.45 -15.80 -7.79
C THR A 29 -19.49 -15.68 -8.92
N MET A 30 -19.95 -14.48 -9.25
CA MET A 30 -20.90 -14.21 -10.33
C MET A 30 -20.64 -12.87 -11.03
N PRO A 31 -21.17 -12.68 -12.24
CA PRO A 31 -21.27 -11.35 -12.85
C PRO A 31 -22.20 -10.42 -12.06
N ILE A 32 -21.94 -9.12 -12.13
CA ILE A 32 -22.80 -8.12 -11.50
C ILE A 32 -24.22 -8.09 -12.10
N GLU A 33 -24.39 -8.45 -13.37
CA GLU A 33 -25.68 -8.57 -14.06
C GLU A 33 -26.57 -9.67 -13.44
N ASP A 34 -25.95 -10.79 -13.04
CA ASP A 34 -26.65 -11.87 -12.36
C ASP A 34 -27.00 -11.45 -10.92
N LEU A 35 -26.13 -10.69 -10.26
CA LEU A 35 -26.41 -10.11 -8.95
C LEU A 35 -27.59 -9.13 -8.98
N LEU A 36 -27.66 -8.27 -10.02
CA LEU A 36 -28.80 -7.39 -10.29
C LEU A 36 -30.10 -8.19 -10.43
N SER A 37 -30.06 -9.29 -11.16
CA SER A 37 -31.22 -10.18 -11.35
C SER A 37 -31.66 -10.86 -10.03
N ILE A 38 -30.71 -11.27 -9.18
CA ILE A 38 -30.99 -11.93 -7.89
C ILE A 38 -31.66 -11.00 -6.88
N PHE A 39 -31.19 -9.75 -6.78
CA PHE A 39 -31.76 -8.78 -5.85
C PHE A 39 -33.02 -8.11 -6.40
N GLY A 40 -33.10 -7.89 -7.72
CA GLY A 40 -34.24 -7.25 -8.37
C GLY A 40 -34.60 -5.93 -7.70
N GLU A 41 -35.86 -5.74 -7.34
CA GLU A 41 -36.35 -4.55 -6.63
C GLU A 41 -35.74 -4.34 -5.23
N ARG A 42 -35.05 -5.33 -4.67
CA ARG A 42 -34.31 -5.22 -3.40
C ARG A 42 -32.89 -4.67 -3.58
N MET A 43 -32.47 -4.38 -4.81
CA MET A 43 -31.26 -3.64 -5.12
C MET A 43 -31.59 -2.14 -5.19
N ALA A 44 -30.83 -1.32 -4.48
CA ALA A 44 -30.80 0.11 -4.70
C ALA A 44 -29.47 0.48 -5.38
N ILE A 45 -29.53 1.16 -6.52
CA ILE A 45 -28.36 1.65 -7.24
C ILE A 45 -28.20 3.13 -6.89
N ILE A 46 -27.02 3.51 -6.42
CA ILE A 46 -26.70 4.88 -6.02
C ILE A 46 -25.49 5.37 -6.81
N ASP A 47 -25.68 6.46 -7.54
CA ASP A 47 -24.61 7.11 -8.31
C ASP A 47 -23.57 7.75 -7.37
N MET A 48 -22.31 7.36 -7.52
CA MET A 48 -21.15 7.96 -6.85
C MET A 48 -20.67 9.20 -7.62
N ALA A 49 -21.54 10.21 -7.69
CA ALA A 49 -21.26 11.43 -8.44
C ALA A 49 -21.79 12.67 -7.71
N ALA A 50 -21.10 13.79 -7.88
CA ALA A 50 -21.59 15.11 -7.50
C ALA A 50 -22.07 15.87 -8.74
N ALA A 51 -23.13 16.68 -8.59
CA ALA A 51 -23.51 17.61 -9.65
C ALA A 51 -22.45 18.73 -9.81
N PRO A 52 -22.33 19.39 -10.99
CA PRO A 52 -21.29 20.41 -11.23
C PRO A 52 -21.23 21.57 -10.22
N HIS A 53 -22.36 21.90 -9.60
CA HIS A 53 -22.45 22.99 -8.61
C HIS A 53 -22.57 22.47 -7.17
N GLU A 54 -22.58 21.17 -6.98
CA GLU A 54 -22.70 20.52 -5.68
C GLU A 54 -21.32 20.46 -5.01
N ALA A 55 -21.24 20.86 -3.74
CA ALA A 55 -20.04 20.62 -2.94
C ALA A 55 -19.87 19.11 -2.70
N ILE A 56 -18.63 18.64 -2.63
CA ILE A 56 -18.33 17.21 -2.42
C ILE A 56 -19.01 16.70 -1.13
N GLU A 57 -18.95 17.48 -0.07
CA GLU A 57 -19.58 17.19 1.22
C GLU A 57 -21.11 17.06 1.11
N SER A 58 -21.74 17.93 0.31
CA SER A 58 -23.19 17.89 0.10
C SER A 58 -23.60 16.65 -0.70
N ALA A 59 -22.81 16.26 -1.70
CA ALA A 59 -23.03 15.04 -2.45
C ALA A 59 -22.91 13.80 -1.57
N LEU A 60 -21.94 13.77 -0.65
CA LEU A 60 -21.80 12.69 0.33
C LEU A 60 -23.00 12.60 1.28
N GLU A 61 -23.50 13.74 1.79
CA GLU A 61 -24.70 13.73 2.66
C GLU A 61 -25.95 13.28 1.89
N ARG A 62 -26.09 13.67 0.62
CA ARG A 62 -27.17 13.18 -0.25
C ARG A 62 -27.09 11.66 -0.42
N ILE A 63 -25.93 11.13 -0.77
CA ILE A 63 -25.71 9.68 -0.94
C ILE A 63 -25.98 8.93 0.38
N ARG A 64 -25.56 9.50 1.51
CA ARG A 64 -25.87 8.99 2.85
C ARG A 64 -27.38 8.87 3.10
N ALA A 65 -28.12 9.94 2.84
CA ALA A 65 -29.57 9.96 3.01
C ALA A 65 -30.27 8.96 2.06
N GLU A 66 -29.83 8.89 0.80
CA GLU A 66 -30.35 7.96 -0.21
C GLU A 66 -30.15 6.50 0.21
N ALA A 67 -28.96 6.14 0.69
CA ALA A 67 -28.66 4.80 1.19
C ALA A 67 -29.52 4.42 2.40
N ILE A 68 -29.66 5.31 3.38
CA ILE A 68 -30.50 5.09 4.56
C ILE A 68 -31.96 4.83 4.16
N GLU A 69 -32.52 5.69 3.31
CA GLU A 69 -33.92 5.57 2.89
C GLU A 69 -34.16 4.34 2.01
N ALA A 70 -33.21 3.98 1.15
CA ALA A 70 -33.28 2.75 0.37
C ALA A 70 -33.39 1.51 1.26
N VAL A 71 -32.55 1.39 2.29
CA VAL A 71 -32.57 0.21 3.19
C VAL A 71 -33.83 0.20 4.04
N LYS A 72 -34.30 1.35 4.54
CA LYS A 72 -35.59 1.45 5.25
C LYS A 72 -36.77 1.01 4.39
N ARG A 73 -36.74 1.30 3.08
CA ARG A 73 -37.75 0.85 2.11
C ARG A 73 -37.65 -0.62 1.74
N GLY A 74 -36.66 -1.35 2.25
CA GLY A 74 -36.53 -2.79 2.07
C GLY A 74 -35.39 -3.23 1.15
N ALA A 75 -34.55 -2.31 0.68
CA ALA A 75 -33.33 -2.70 -0.04
C ALA A 75 -32.47 -3.64 0.84
N ARG A 76 -31.89 -4.64 0.20
CA ARG A 76 -30.99 -5.65 0.80
C ARG A 76 -29.60 -5.63 0.18
N CYS A 77 -29.44 -4.89 -0.92
CA CYS A 77 -28.17 -4.63 -1.56
C CYS A 77 -28.13 -3.19 -2.05
N ILE A 78 -27.08 -2.46 -1.69
CA ILE A 78 -26.75 -1.16 -2.27
C ILE A 78 -25.63 -1.39 -3.28
N LEU A 79 -25.85 -1.00 -4.52
CA LEU A 79 -24.83 -0.93 -5.55
C LEU A 79 -24.36 0.53 -5.68
N LEU A 80 -23.13 0.79 -5.28
CA LEU A 80 -22.45 2.07 -5.49
C LEU A 80 -21.80 2.04 -6.88
N ASP A 81 -22.10 3.05 -7.71
CA ASP A 81 -21.77 3.04 -9.13
C ASP A 81 -21.16 4.37 -9.60
N ASP A 82 -19.97 4.33 -10.22
CA ASP A 82 -19.30 5.55 -10.72
C ASP A 82 -19.49 5.80 -12.22
N SER A 83 -20.26 4.97 -12.93
CA SER A 83 -20.38 5.10 -14.39
C SER A 83 -21.02 6.43 -14.84
N ALA A 84 -21.80 7.07 -13.97
CA ALA A 84 -22.41 8.38 -14.20
C ALA A 84 -21.40 9.54 -14.35
N VAL A 85 -20.11 9.32 -14.06
CA VAL A 85 -19.06 10.36 -14.18
C VAL A 85 -18.31 10.29 -15.51
N MET A 86 -18.50 9.22 -16.29
CA MET A 86 -17.66 8.88 -17.44
C MET A 86 -17.79 9.83 -18.63
N ASP A 87 -18.90 10.57 -18.73
CA ASP A 87 -19.11 11.59 -19.77
C ASP A 87 -18.58 12.98 -19.37
N GLY A 88 -18.04 13.11 -18.15
CA GLY A 88 -17.56 14.37 -17.61
C GLY A 88 -18.64 15.41 -17.32
N THR A 89 -19.94 15.06 -17.36
CA THR A 89 -21.03 16.00 -17.01
C THR A 89 -21.27 16.09 -15.51
N ARG A 90 -20.85 15.07 -14.75
CA ARG A 90 -20.85 15.03 -13.29
C ARG A 90 -19.44 14.95 -12.75
N HIS A 91 -19.28 15.37 -11.50
CA HIS A 91 -18.01 15.36 -10.80
C HIS A 91 -17.77 14.02 -10.11
N TRP A 92 -16.55 13.52 -10.28
CA TRP A 92 -16.09 12.27 -9.68
C TRP A 92 -16.03 12.37 -8.16
N LEU A 93 -16.54 11.33 -7.49
CA LEU A 93 -16.34 11.10 -6.06
C LEU A 93 -15.41 9.91 -5.86
N ASP A 94 -14.55 9.99 -4.86
CA ASP A 94 -13.68 8.87 -4.53
C ASP A 94 -14.49 7.66 -4.07
N PRO A 95 -14.37 6.49 -4.73
CA PRO A 95 -15.21 5.33 -4.43
C PRO A 95 -14.98 4.77 -3.03
N ILE A 96 -13.75 4.91 -2.49
CA ILE A 96 -13.39 4.45 -1.15
C ILE A 96 -14.03 5.38 -0.11
N LEU A 97 -13.98 6.70 -0.35
CA LEU A 97 -14.66 7.69 0.49
C LEU A 97 -16.17 7.49 0.52
N VAL A 98 -16.80 7.29 -0.64
CA VAL A 98 -18.26 7.07 -0.71
C VAL A 98 -18.64 5.76 -0.02
N THR A 99 -17.87 4.69 -0.23
CA THR A 99 -18.09 3.40 0.45
C THR A 99 -18.04 3.56 1.97
N ALA A 100 -17.00 4.22 2.49
CA ALA A 100 -16.86 4.48 3.93
C ALA A 100 -18.00 5.32 4.50
N THR A 101 -18.42 6.35 3.75
CA THR A 101 -19.54 7.24 4.12
C THR A 101 -20.85 6.45 4.24
N VAL A 102 -21.15 5.61 3.25
CA VAL A 102 -22.37 4.78 3.23
C VAL A 102 -22.33 3.71 4.32
N ASP A 103 -21.21 3.02 4.50
CA ASP A 103 -21.06 2.03 5.57
C ASP A 103 -21.31 2.65 6.94
N THR A 104 -20.65 3.77 7.23
CA THR A 104 -20.80 4.52 8.49
C THR A 104 -22.24 4.98 8.71
N ALA A 105 -22.87 5.59 7.70
CA ALA A 105 -24.26 6.01 7.76
C ALA A 105 -25.22 4.87 8.16
N LEU A 106 -25.03 3.69 7.57
CA LEU A 106 -25.86 2.51 7.86
C LEU A 106 -25.53 1.90 9.22
N ARG A 107 -24.28 1.99 9.70
CA ARG A 107 -23.86 1.54 11.05
C ARG A 107 -24.46 2.40 12.15
N GLU A 108 -24.53 3.71 11.93
CA GLU A 108 -25.02 4.71 12.89
C GLU A 108 -26.54 4.82 12.94
N THR A 109 -27.25 4.32 11.92
CA THR A 109 -28.71 4.42 11.85
C THR A 109 -29.38 3.16 12.39
N ASP A 110 -30.05 3.29 13.53
CA ASP A 110 -30.84 2.22 14.13
C ASP A 110 -32.16 1.94 13.38
N HIS A 111 -32.55 0.67 13.32
CA HIS A 111 -33.80 0.22 12.72
C HIS A 111 -34.35 -1.03 13.45
N GLY A 112 -35.14 -0.79 14.49
CA GLY A 112 -35.56 -1.82 15.44
C GLY A 112 -34.39 -2.20 16.36
N ASP A 113 -34.15 -3.50 16.54
CA ASP A 113 -33.11 -4.01 17.47
C ASP A 113 -31.68 -4.05 16.88
N ARG A 114 -31.47 -3.46 15.69
CA ARG A 114 -30.20 -3.51 14.96
C ARG A 114 -30.06 -2.31 14.03
N ASN A 115 -28.82 -1.94 13.71
CA ASN A 115 -28.56 -0.91 12.71
C ASN A 115 -28.85 -1.39 11.28
N LEU A 116 -29.03 -0.43 10.36
CA LEU A 116 -29.33 -0.68 8.96
C LEU A 116 -28.23 -1.47 8.24
N ARG A 117 -26.96 -1.33 8.65
CA ARG A 117 -25.83 -2.04 8.04
C ARG A 117 -25.97 -3.56 8.13
N ARG A 118 -26.65 -4.08 9.16
CA ARG A 118 -26.95 -5.53 9.33
C ARG A 118 -28.08 -6.03 8.42
N LEU A 119 -28.77 -5.15 7.71
CA LEU A 119 -29.92 -5.49 6.86
C LEU A 119 -29.57 -5.45 5.36
N CYS A 120 -28.40 -4.94 4.99
CA CYS A 120 -28.03 -4.67 3.60
C CYS A 120 -26.55 -5.01 3.33
N GLY A 121 -26.25 -5.54 2.14
CA GLY A 121 -24.90 -5.64 1.61
C GLY A 121 -24.52 -4.42 0.77
N ILE A 122 -23.24 -4.06 0.72
CA ILE A 122 -22.72 -2.97 -0.13
C ILE A 122 -21.88 -3.59 -1.25
N VAL A 123 -22.16 -3.23 -2.49
CA VAL A 123 -21.41 -3.64 -3.68
C VAL A 123 -20.82 -2.40 -4.31
N LEU A 124 -19.53 -2.42 -4.58
CA LEU A 124 -18.82 -1.31 -5.22
C LEU A 124 -18.50 -1.65 -6.67
N ARG A 125 -19.21 -1.02 -7.63
CA ARG A 125 -18.84 -1.04 -9.05
C ARG A 125 -18.09 0.24 -9.36
N SER A 126 -16.80 0.11 -9.68
CA SER A 126 -15.97 1.29 -9.90
C SER A 126 -14.86 1.09 -10.91
N GLY A 127 -14.73 2.05 -11.84
CA GLY A 127 -13.61 2.18 -12.75
C GLY A 127 -12.37 2.83 -12.12
N ALA A 128 -12.50 3.39 -10.92
CA ALA A 128 -11.43 4.08 -10.20
C ALA A 128 -10.63 3.18 -9.24
N ILE A 129 -10.97 1.89 -9.13
CA ILE A 129 -10.14 0.89 -8.43
C ILE A 129 -8.93 0.55 -9.29
N ARG A 130 -7.71 0.80 -8.79
CA ARG A 130 -6.47 0.71 -9.59
C ARG A 130 -5.59 -0.46 -9.21
N ASP A 131 -5.57 -0.81 -7.93
CA ASP A 131 -4.66 -1.81 -7.40
C ASP A 131 -5.25 -2.61 -6.23
N LEU A 132 -4.44 -3.52 -5.70
CA LEU A 132 -4.80 -4.38 -4.58
C LEU A 132 -5.04 -3.58 -3.29
N HIS A 133 -4.40 -2.43 -3.10
CA HIS A 133 -4.59 -1.62 -1.91
C HIS A 133 -5.94 -0.92 -1.93
N ASP A 134 -6.36 -0.36 -3.08
CA ASP A 134 -7.72 0.19 -3.26
C ASP A 134 -8.79 -0.88 -2.91
N VAL A 135 -8.58 -2.11 -3.38
CA VAL A 135 -9.46 -3.26 -3.05
C VAL A 135 -9.48 -3.55 -1.54
N ALA A 136 -8.31 -3.64 -0.90
CA ALA A 136 -8.22 -3.93 0.52
C ALA A 136 -8.88 -2.83 1.38
N MET A 137 -8.74 -1.56 0.96
CA MET A 137 -9.42 -0.41 1.56
C MET A 137 -10.93 -0.51 1.40
N ALA A 138 -11.44 -0.77 0.19
CA ALA A 138 -12.88 -0.89 -0.07
C ALA A 138 -13.54 -1.96 0.81
N VAL A 139 -12.92 -3.15 0.91
CA VAL A 139 -13.45 -4.22 1.77
C VAL A 139 -13.39 -3.84 3.25
N SER A 140 -12.27 -3.25 3.70
CA SER A 140 -12.10 -2.77 5.07
C SER A 140 -13.16 -1.75 5.48
N LEU A 141 -13.54 -0.88 4.55
CA LEU A 141 -14.51 0.21 4.75
C LEU A 141 -15.94 -0.19 4.41
N GLY A 142 -16.23 -1.50 4.28
CA GLY A 142 -17.59 -2.02 4.27
C GLY A 142 -18.08 -2.61 2.96
N ALA A 143 -17.31 -2.61 1.86
CA ALA A 143 -17.72 -3.29 0.64
C ALA A 143 -17.77 -4.81 0.85
N ASN A 144 -18.91 -5.42 0.53
CA ASN A 144 -19.09 -6.87 0.55
C ASN A 144 -18.67 -7.53 -0.77
N ALA A 145 -18.78 -6.81 -1.87
CA ALA A 145 -18.30 -7.24 -3.18
C ALA A 145 -17.84 -6.03 -4.00
N ILE A 146 -16.93 -6.27 -4.95
CA ILE A 146 -16.28 -5.25 -5.76
C ILE A 146 -16.29 -5.70 -7.22
N ASN A 147 -16.71 -4.82 -8.12
CA ASN A 147 -16.58 -4.95 -9.56
C ASN A 147 -15.60 -3.87 -10.09
N PRO A 148 -14.29 -4.15 -10.14
CA PRO A 148 -13.27 -3.21 -10.59
C PRO A 148 -13.10 -3.29 -12.12
N TYR A 149 -14.15 -2.92 -12.87
CA TYR A 149 -14.24 -3.22 -14.30
C TYR A 149 -13.12 -2.62 -15.17
N MET A 150 -12.62 -1.43 -14.85
CA MET A 150 -11.48 -0.84 -15.58
C MET A 150 -10.14 -1.47 -15.22
N LEU A 151 -9.96 -1.98 -14.00
CA LEU A 151 -8.77 -2.75 -13.63
C LEU A 151 -8.71 -4.03 -14.47
N TYR A 152 -9.84 -4.72 -14.63
CA TYR A 152 -9.92 -5.87 -15.52
C TYR A 152 -9.62 -5.51 -16.97
N ALA A 153 -10.20 -4.41 -17.47
CA ALA A 153 -9.95 -3.95 -18.83
C ALA A 153 -8.46 -3.65 -19.05
N ALA A 154 -7.81 -2.97 -18.11
CA ALA A 154 -6.37 -2.68 -18.17
C ALA A 154 -5.53 -3.98 -18.09
N GLY A 155 -5.87 -4.90 -17.18
CA GLY A 155 -5.18 -6.18 -17.02
C GLY A 155 -5.30 -7.12 -18.22
N LEU A 156 -6.41 -7.01 -18.97
CA LEU A 156 -6.63 -7.71 -20.24
C LEU A 156 -5.99 -6.99 -21.45
N GLY A 157 -5.43 -5.81 -21.26
CA GLY A 157 -4.87 -4.99 -22.35
C GLY A 157 -5.93 -4.33 -23.24
N LEU A 158 -7.17 -4.20 -22.76
CA LEU A 158 -8.29 -3.57 -23.46
C LEU A 158 -8.37 -2.06 -23.22
N ALA A 159 -7.72 -1.57 -22.17
CA ALA A 159 -7.66 -0.17 -21.80
C ALA A 159 -6.20 0.27 -21.52
N PRO A 160 -5.85 1.56 -21.73
CA PRO A 160 -6.70 2.64 -22.21
C PRO A 160 -6.92 2.62 -23.73
N LYS A 161 -6.16 1.81 -24.48
CA LYS A 161 -6.34 1.62 -25.91
C LYS A 161 -6.58 0.14 -26.19
N PRO A 162 -7.67 -0.23 -26.87
CA PRO A 162 -7.92 -1.62 -27.21
C PRO A 162 -6.88 -2.11 -28.22
N PRO A 163 -6.62 -3.43 -28.24
CA PRO A 163 -5.74 -4.04 -29.24
C PRO A 163 -6.31 -3.87 -30.65
N ARG A 164 -5.45 -3.94 -31.67
CA ARG A 164 -5.87 -3.87 -33.08
C ARG A 164 -6.74 -5.06 -33.48
N GLU A 165 -6.43 -6.22 -32.92
CA GLU A 165 -7.18 -7.46 -33.12
C GLU A 165 -7.98 -7.76 -31.86
N ALA A 166 -9.21 -8.22 -32.01
CA ALA A 166 -10.03 -8.62 -30.88
C ALA A 166 -9.39 -9.81 -30.16
N ILE A 167 -9.35 -9.76 -28.83
CA ILE A 167 -8.96 -10.90 -28.02
C ILE A 167 -10.06 -11.97 -28.09
N SER A 168 -9.68 -13.25 -28.08
CA SER A 168 -10.66 -14.34 -28.10
C SER A 168 -11.40 -14.46 -26.77
N SER A 169 -12.60 -15.04 -26.78
CA SER A 169 -13.39 -15.29 -25.57
C SER A 169 -12.61 -16.13 -24.56
N GLU A 170 -11.85 -17.14 -24.99
CA GLU A 170 -11.02 -17.96 -24.11
C GLU A 170 -9.92 -17.11 -23.43
N ALA A 171 -9.30 -16.20 -24.18
CA ALA A 171 -8.27 -15.30 -23.65
C ALA A 171 -8.83 -14.33 -22.60
N VAL A 172 -10.05 -13.83 -22.80
CA VAL A 172 -10.79 -13.02 -21.81
C VAL A 172 -11.01 -13.82 -20.53
N VAL A 173 -11.61 -15.01 -20.65
CA VAL A 173 -11.95 -15.87 -19.51
C VAL A 173 -10.70 -16.22 -18.70
N ASP A 174 -9.63 -16.67 -19.37
CA ASP A 174 -8.39 -17.05 -18.71
C ASP A 174 -7.65 -15.85 -18.11
N GLY A 175 -7.73 -14.68 -18.77
CA GLY A 175 -7.19 -13.43 -18.26
C GLY A 175 -7.88 -13.01 -16.96
N LEU A 176 -9.21 -12.99 -16.95
CA LEU A 176 -9.99 -12.70 -15.74
C LEU A 176 -9.72 -13.71 -14.63
N PHE A 177 -9.65 -15.01 -14.97
CA PHE A 177 -9.30 -16.04 -14.00
C PHE A 177 -7.96 -15.76 -13.32
N ARG A 178 -6.92 -15.39 -14.08
CA ARG A 178 -5.61 -15.03 -13.54
C ARG A 178 -5.66 -13.76 -12.69
N ILE A 179 -6.33 -12.70 -13.18
CA ILE A 179 -6.43 -11.42 -12.47
C ILE A 179 -7.12 -11.60 -11.12
N ILE A 180 -8.30 -12.22 -11.10
CA ILE A 180 -9.06 -12.50 -9.87
C ILE A 180 -8.24 -13.39 -8.93
N GLY A 181 -7.53 -14.39 -9.45
CA GLY A 181 -6.65 -15.24 -8.65
C GLY A 181 -5.50 -14.47 -7.99
N VAL A 182 -4.88 -13.53 -8.70
CA VAL A 182 -3.82 -12.65 -8.16
C VAL A 182 -4.38 -11.70 -7.11
N LEU A 183 -5.53 -11.07 -7.37
CA LEU A 183 -6.17 -10.16 -6.40
C LEU A 183 -6.60 -10.89 -5.14
N THR A 184 -7.17 -12.09 -5.26
CA THR A 184 -7.61 -12.92 -4.12
C THR A 184 -6.42 -13.32 -3.25
N LYS A 185 -5.36 -13.88 -3.85
CA LYS A 185 -4.11 -14.20 -3.12
C LYS A 185 -3.45 -12.96 -2.52
N GLY A 186 -3.52 -11.84 -3.24
CA GLY A 186 -3.05 -10.55 -2.77
C GLY A 186 -3.77 -10.13 -1.49
N LEU A 187 -5.09 -10.25 -1.48
CA LEU A 187 -5.94 -9.87 -0.36
C LEU A 187 -5.68 -10.77 0.85
N GLU A 188 -5.62 -12.09 0.67
CA GLU A 188 -5.21 -13.05 1.71
C GLU A 188 -3.84 -12.67 2.32
N LYS A 189 -2.91 -12.25 1.47
CA LYS A 189 -1.57 -11.83 1.91
C LYS A 189 -1.59 -10.47 2.62
N VAL A 190 -2.59 -9.62 2.38
CA VAL A 190 -2.78 -8.34 3.10
C VAL A 190 -3.47 -8.62 4.44
N THR A 191 -4.54 -9.39 4.47
CA THR A 191 -5.25 -9.72 5.72
C THR A 191 -4.37 -10.50 6.69
N SER A 192 -3.50 -11.38 6.20
CA SER A 192 -2.58 -12.14 7.05
C SER A 192 -1.47 -11.31 7.71
N THR A 193 -1.16 -10.09 7.24
CA THR A 193 -0.12 -9.25 7.88
C THR A 193 -0.49 -8.81 9.28
N ILE A 194 -1.80 -8.71 9.56
CA ILE A 194 -2.38 -8.40 10.86
C ILE A 194 -2.91 -9.65 11.58
N GLY A 195 -2.63 -10.84 11.04
CA GLY A 195 -3.12 -12.12 11.59
C GLY A 195 -4.61 -12.39 11.34
N CYS A 196 -5.22 -11.72 10.36
CA CYS A 196 -6.63 -11.94 10.04
C CYS A 196 -6.81 -13.07 9.02
N HIS A 197 -7.62 -14.07 9.39
CA HIS A 197 -7.87 -15.29 8.61
C HIS A 197 -9.24 -15.32 7.92
N GLU A 198 -10.12 -14.35 8.19
CA GLU A 198 -11.43 -14.25 7.58
C GLU A 198 -11.68 -12.81 7.13
N LEU A 199 -12.04 -12.61 5.87
CA LEU A 199 -12.19 -11.28 5.29
C LEU A 199 -13.22 -10.41 6.03
N ARG A 200 -14.26 -11.04 6.60
CA ARG A 200 -15.30 -10.38 7.40
C ARG A 200 -14.76 -9.78 8.69
N GLY A 201 -13.63 -10.26 9.19
CA GLY A 201 -12.94 -9.76 10.38
C GLY A 201 -11.78 -8.82 10.07
N TYR A 202 -11.52 -8.45 8.80
CA TYR A 202 -10.38 -7.59 8.45
C TYR A 202 -10.50 -6.19 9.07
N GLY A 203 -11.72 -5.68 9.19
CA GLY A 203 -12.05 -4.45 9.92
C GLY A 203 -11.31 -3.21 9.43
N HIS A 204 -11.30 -2.14 10.24
CA HIS A 204 -10.73 -0.82 9.94
C HIS A 204 -9.23 -0.76 10.29
N SER A 205 -8.41 -1.60 9.65
CA SER A 205 -6.99 -1.81 10.02
C SER A 205 -5.97 -0.89 9.31
N PHE A 206 -6.36 0.36 9.04
CA PHE A 206 -5.51 1.36 8.37
C PHE A 206 -5.42 2.66 9.19
N SER A 207 -4.54 3.55 8.73
CA SER A 207 -4.42 4.91 9.25
C SER A 207 -4.15 5.87 8.10
N SER A 208 -4.59 7.11 8.22
CA SER A 208 -4.37 8.15 7.22
C SER A 208 -3.33 9.17 7.67
N ILE A 209 -2.65 9.77 6.70
CA ILE A 209 -1.71 10.88 6.90
C ILE A 209 -2.10 11.99 5.92
N GLY A 210 -2.29 13.21 6.43
CA GLY A 210 -2.52 14.39 5.60
C GLY A 210 -3.94 14.52 5.04
N LEU A 211 -4.97 14.01 5.72
CA LEU A 211 -6.37 14.26 5.37
C LEU A 211 -6.97 15.36 6.25
N ALA A 212 -7.70 16.31 5.66
CA ALA A 212 -8.46 17.29 6.45
C ALA A 212 -9.49 16.58 7.35
N LYS A 213 -9.81 17.18 8.50
CA LYS A 213 -10.61 16.50 9.54
C LYS A 213 -11.98 16.01 9.05
N GLY A 214 -12.66 16.82 8.24
CA GLY A 214 -13.96 16.44 7.67
C GLY A 214 -13.89 15.19 6.78
N ILE A 215 -12.80 15.04 6.02
CA ILE A 215 -12.56 13.87 5.15
C ILE A 215 -12.13 12.68 6.00
N ALA A 216 -11.18 12.87 6.92
CA ALA A 216 -10.70 11.82 7.81
C ALA A 216 -11.83 11.18 8.64
N ALA A 217 -12.80 12.00 9.07
CA ALA A 217 -13.96 11.54 9.83
C ALA A 217 -14.83 10.51 9.09
N GLN A 218 -14.82 10.49 7.75
CA GLN A 218 -15.63 9.53 6.98
C GLN A 218 -15.10 8.09 7.08
N PHE A 219 -13.82 7.90 7.41
CA PHE A 219 -13.18 6.59 7.40
C PHE A 219 -13.23 5.87 8.75
N ASP A 220 -13.52 6.58 9.85
CA ASP A 220 -13.51 6.01 11.22
C ASP A 220 -12.16 5.30 11.52
N MET A 221 -11.05 6.01 11.28
CA MET A 221 -9.67 5.50 11.45
C MET A 221 -8.76 6.56 12.06
N PRO A 222 -7.62 6.16 12.68
CA PRO A 222 -6.59 7.11 13.10
C PRO A 222 -6.09 7.96 11.92
N SER A 223 -6.04 9.27 12.11
CA SER A 223 -5.53 10.23 11.13
C SER A 223 -4.49 11.14 11.74
N TYR A 224 -3.43 11.40 10.98
CA TYR A 224 -2.28 12.19 11.44
C TYR A 224 -1.96 13.32 10.46
N PHE A 225 -1.41 14.42 10.98
CA PHE A 225 -0.84 15.52 10.18
C PHE A 225 -1.80 16.18 9.18
N GLY A 226 -3.11 16.14 9.44
CA GLY A 226 -4.14 16.84 8.70
C GLY A 226 -4.87 17.88 9.55
N SER A 227 -5.36 18.94 8.92
CA SER A 227 -6.17 19.99 9.55
C SER A 227 -7.20 20.52 8.58
N ASP A 228 -8.08 21.42 9.02
CA ASP A 228 -9.14 21.98 8.17
C ASP A 228 -8.59 22.79 6.97
N ILE A 229 -7.33 23.23 7.05
CA ILE A 229 -6.66 24.05 6.02
C ILE A 229 -5.37 23.43 5.47
N ARG A 230 -4.97 22.24 5.93
CA ARG A 230 -3.72 21.56 5.51
C ARG A 230 -3.95 20.07 5.35
N GLY A 231 -3.35 19.50 4.31
CA GLY A 231 -3.62 18.15 3.85
C GLY A 231 -4.54 18.17 2.63
N LEU A 232 -5.12 17.04 2.29
CA LEU A 232 -6.19 16.94 1.30
C LEU A 232 -7.47 17.52 1.89
N THR A 233 -7.94 18.63 1.32
CA THR A 233 -9.18 19.32 1.73
C THR A 233 -10.32 19.03 0.75
N TRP A 234 -11.54 19.41 1.14
CA TRP A 234 -12.70 19.35 0.26
C TRP A 234 -12.54 20.24 -0.98
N THR A 235 -11.88 21.38 -0.85
CA THR A 235 -11.56 22.27 -1.98
C THR A 235 -10.62 21.58 -2.96
N ASP A 236 -9.60 20.87 -2.47
CA ASP A 236 -8.69 20.11 -3.33
C ASP A 236 -9.41 18.97 -4.05
N MET A 237 -10.27 18.21 -3.34
CA MET A 237 -11.07 17.15 -3.93
C MET A 237 -12.02 17.68 -5.01
N LYS A 238 -12.64 18.85 -4.78
CA LYS A 238 -13.49 19.50 -5.77
C LYS A 238 -12.68 19.90 -7.01
N ALA A 239 -11.53 20.53 -6.83
CA ALA A 239 -10.65 20.89 -7.94
C ALA A 239 -10.19 19.66 -8.75
N TRP A 240 -9.85 18.56 -8.09
CA TRP A 240 -9.52 17.30 -8.76
C TRP A 240 -10.72 16.72 -9.53
N ALA A 241 -11.93 16.81 -8.99
CA ALA A 241 -13.12 16.34 -9.67
C ALA A 241 -13.47 17.19 -10.90
N GLU A 242 -13.27 18.51 -10.82
CA GLU A 242 -13.39 19.45 -11.94
C GLU A 242 -12.35 19.16 -13.04
N GLU A 243 -11.08 18.96 -12.67
CA GLU A 243 -10.00 18.63 -13.59
C GLU A 243 -10.25 17.30 -14.31
N ARG A 244 -10.67 16.26 -13.58
CA ARG A 244 -11.03 14.97 -14.16
C ARG A 244 -12.21 15.07 -15.12
N ALA A 245 -13.23 15.86 -14.76
CA ALA A 245 -14.38 16.07 -15.64
C ALA A 245 -13.97 16.80 -16.93
N ALA A 246 -13.06 17.79 -16.85
CA ALA A 246 -12.51 18.48 -18.02
C ALA A 246 -11.67 17.55 -18.91
N ASP A 247 -10.87 16.66 -18.32
CA ASP A 247 -10.10 15.63 -19.06
C ASP A 247 -11.02 14.66 -19.80
N LEU A 248 -12.10 14.18 -19.16
CA LEU A 248 -13.10 13.31 -19.78
C LEU A 248 -13.86 13.99 -20.93
N ARG A 249 -14.09 15.30 -20.84
CA ARG A 249 -14.65 16.11 -21.94
C ARG A 249 -13.63 16.46 -23.04
N GLY A 250 -12.35 16.13 -22.84
CA GLY A 250 -11.26 16.43 -23.79
C GLY A 250 -10.83 17.89 -23.80
N GLU A 251 -11.21 18.68 -22.79
CA GLU A 251 -10.85 20.10 -22.66
C GLU A 251 -9.41 20.28 -22.17
N THR A 252 -8.97 19.35 -21.34
CA THR A 252 -7.61 19.27 -20.81
C THR A 252 -7.03 17.89 -21.08
N LYS A 253 -5.72 17.73 -20.85
CA LYS A 253 -5.08 16.42 -20.84
C LYS A 253 -4.40 16.22 -19.49
N ALA A 254 -4.93 15.32 -18.68
CA ALA A 254 -4.32 14.98 -17.43
C ALA A 254 -2.92 14.39 -17.68
N MET A 255 -1.91 14.99 -17.05
CA MET A 255 -0.55 14.45 -17.04
C MET A 255 -0.27 13.84 -15.68
N LEU A 256 0.24 12.60 -15.68
CA LEU A 256 0.77 12.00 -14.46
C LEU A 256 1.89 12.88 -13.93
N SER A 257 1.75 13.37 -12.70
CA SER A 257 2.79 14.13 -12.02
C SER A 257 4.04 13.27 -11.88
N ASN A 258 5.20 13.80 -12.26
CA ASN A 258 6.47 13.15 -11.97
C ASN A 258 6.80 13.38 -10.48
N PRO A 259 6.78 12.35 -9.61
CA PRO A 259 7.00 12.54 -8.19
C PRO A 259 8.42 13.03 -7.94
N ASP A 260 8.57 13.96 -7.01
CA ASP A 260 9.89 14.42 -6.59
C ASP A 260 10.68 13.29 -5.95
N ARG A 261 11.92 13.10 -6.42
CA ARG A 261 12.84 12.08 -5.92
C ARG A 261 14.09 12.74 -5.39
N PHE A 262 14.33 12.51 -4.10
CA PHE A 262 15.45 13.07 -3.36
C PHE A 262 16.76 12.30 -3.59
N TYR A 263 16.76 11.00 -3.26
CA TYR A 263 17.97 10.17 -3.28
C TYR A 263 18.70 10.08 -4.64
N PRO A 264 18.00 9.98 -5.80
CA PRO A 264 18.67 9.96 -7.10
C PRO A 264 19.49 11.22 -7.41
N LYS A 265 19.19 12.34 -6.75
CA LYS A 265 19.90 13.62 -6.95
C LYS A 265 21.14 13.77 -6.06
N MET A 266 21.25 12.98 -4.99
CA MET A 266 22.29 13.15 -3.95
C MET A 266 23.32 12.02 -3.87
N TRP A 267 23.04 10.83 -4.42
CA TRP A 267 23.96 9.69 -4.26
C TRP A 267 25.33 9.93 -4.90
N LYS A 268 25.39 10.54 -6.09
CA LYS A 268 26.67 10.90 -6.74
C LYS A 268 27.48 11.86 -5.90
N LYS A 269 26.81 12.84 -5.30
CA LYS A 269 27.47 13.84 -4.44
C LYS A 269 28.05 13.22 -3.17
N ALA A 270 27.39 12.20 -2.62
CA ALA A 270 27.95 11.43 -1.51
C ALA A 270 29.19 10.62 -1.95
N GLU A 271 29.22 10.13 -3.18
CA GLU A 271 30.40 9.51 -3.78
C GLU A 271 31.54 10.53 -4.01
N ASP A 272 31.24 11.73 -4.50
CA ASP A 272 32.21 12.82 -4.65
C ASP A 272 32.84 13.19 -3.30
N VAL A 273 32.07 13.19 -2.21
CA VAL A 273 32.63 13.38 -0.84
C VAL A 273 33.58 12.24 -0.46
N ALA A 274 33.22 10.99 -0.77
CA ALA A 274 34.05 9.83 -0.46
C ALA A 274 35.37 9.83 -1.26
N HIS A 275 35.36 10.34 -2.50
CA HIS A 275 36.55 10.50 -3.34
C HIS A 275 37.35 11.77 -3.02
N GLY A 276 36.87 12.64 -2.14
CA GLY A 276 37.51 13.91 -1.78
C GLY A 276 37.34 15.01 -2.84
N GLU A 277 36.42 14.82 -3.78
CA GLU A 277 36.07 15.79 -4.83
C GLU A 277 35.09 16.86 -4.34
N MET A 278 34.38 16.58 -3.24
CA MET A 278 33.43 17.48 -2.59
C MET A 278 33.65 17.50 -1.08
N SER A 279 33.52 18.67 -0.45
CA SER A 279 33.55 18.76 1.02
C SER A 279 32.20 18.35 1.65
N LEU A 280 32.24 17.89 2.91
CA LEU A 280 31.03 17.53 3.66
C LEU A 280 30.12 18.75 3.87
N GLU A 281 30.70 19.93 4.04
CA GLU A 281 29.97 21.19 4.20
C GLU A 281 29.19 21.54 2.94
N GLN A 282 29.81 21.41 1.76
CA GLN A 282 29.14 21.62 0.48
C GLN A 282 28.02 20.61 0.28
N TYR A 283 28.26 19.33 0.56
CA TYR A 283 27.24 18.29 0.45
C TYR A 283 26.03 18.60 1.34
N THR A 284 26.28 18.96 2.59
CA THR A 284 25.23 19.26 3.58
C THR A 284 24.41 20.48 3.17
N ALA A 285 25.06 21.55 2.69
CA ALA A 285 24.37 22.76 2.24
C ALA A 285 23.42 22.48 1.06
N GLU A 286 23.87 21.70 0.07
CA GLU A 286 23.05 21.33 -1.07
C GLU A 286 21.92 20.35 -0.70
N LEU A 287 22.20 19.43 0.23
CA LEU A 287 21.19 18.52 0.77
C LEU A 287 20.04 19.31 1.42
N MET A 288 20.38 20.23 2.33
CA MET A 288 19.39 21.08 3.01
C MET A 288 18.62 21.97 2.03
N ALA A 289 19.31 22.57 1.05
CA ALA A 289 18.65 23.38 0.03
C ALA A 289 17.66 22.55 -0.82
N LEU A 290 17.98 21.28 -1.10
CA LEU A 290 17.09 20.37 -1.80
C LEU A 290 15.90 19.94 -0.92
N GLU A 291 16.11 19.67 0.37
CA GLU A 291 15.04 19.35 1.32
C GLU A 291 14.02 20.48 1.43
N ASP A 292 14.49 21.73 1.45
CA ASP A 292 13.66 22.93 1.51
C ASP A 292 12.88 23.16 0.22
N LYS A 293 13.51 22.91 -0.93
CA LYS A 293 12.88 23.07 -2.24
C LYS A 293 11.87 21.94 -2.53
N GLN A 294 12.13 20.73 -2.04
CA GLN A 294 11.37 19.52 -2.36
C GLN A 294 11.09 18.67 -1.10
N PRO A 295 10.15 19.09 -0.25
CA PRO A 295 9.82 18.36 0.97
C PRO A 295 9.08 17.04 0.66
N VAL A 296 9.81 15.92 0.63
CA VAL A 296 9.26 14.57 0.41
C VAL A 296 8.99 13.75 1.69
N ALA A 297 9.33 14.26 2.87
CA ALA A 297 9.12 13.60 4.15
C ALA A 297 8.71 14.59 5.24
N LEU A 298 7.96 14.12 6.26
CA LEU A 298 7.46 14.96 7.36
C LEU A 298 8.58 15.74 8.07
N ARG A 299 9.78 15.19 8.20
CA ARG A 299 10.90 15.90 8.83
C ARG A 299 11.34 17.15 8.07
N HIS A 300 11.12 17.24 6.75
CA HIS A 300 11.56 18.38 5.93
C HIS A 300 10.72 19.65 6.18
N ILE A 301 9.50 19.49 6.73
CA ILE A 301 8.64 20.61 7.13
C ILE A 301 8.81 21.00 8.60
N LEU A 302 9.67 20.29 9.34
CA LEU A 302 10.03 20.64 10.71
C LEU A 302 11.25 21.57 10.69
N ARG A 303 11.38 22.38 11.75
CA ARG A 303 12.53 23.25 12.00
C ARG A 303 12.94 23.14 13.45
N ILE A 304 14.24 23.09 13.68
CA ILE A 304 14.80 23.20 15.03
C ILE A 304 14.66 24.66 15.45
N LYS A 305 14.05 24.90 16.62
CA LYS A 305 14.01 26.24 17.20
C LYS A 305 15.41 26.57 17.73
N PRO A 306 16.07 27.64 17.23
CA PRO A 306 17.37 28.04 17.74
C PRO A 306 17.32 28.31 19.24
N SER A 307 18.34 27.86 19.97
CA SER A 307 18.54 28.21 21.36
C SER A 307 19.26 29.55 21.48
N ASP A 308 18.95 30.30 22.53
CA ASP A 308 19.66 31.50 22.97
C ASP A 308 21.00 31.19 23.67
N ARG A 309 21.29 29.91 23.92
CA ARG A 309 22.51 29.43 24.57
C ARG A 309 23.28 28.50 23.61
N PRO A 310 24.14 29.04 22.74
CA PRO A 310 24.97 28.22 21.88
C PRO A 310 25.97 27.41 22.73
N VAL A 311 26.25 26.19 22.28
CA VAL A 311 27.29 25.32 22.85
C VAL A 311 28.39 25.19 21.80
N ASP A 312 29.65 25.17 22.22
CA ASP A 312 30.77 24.90 21.32
C ASP A 312 30.65 23.45 20.81
N PRO A 313 30.60 23.20 19.48
CA PRO A 313 30.52 21.85 18.93
C PRO A 313 31.62 20.91 19.43
N SER A 314 32.80 21.43 19.81
CA SER A 314 33.91 20.63 20.36
C SER A 314 33.65 20.12 21.79
N GLU A 315 32.69 20.71 22.50
CA GLU A 315 32.27 20.28 23.84
C GLU A 315 31.13 19.25 23.80
N VAL A 316 30.59 18.95 22.61
CA VAL A 316 29.48 18.01 22.46
C VAL A 316 30.00 16.57 22.45
N ASP A 317 29.64 15.81 23.48
CA ASP A 317 29.87 14.36 23.50
C ASP A 317 28.81 13.64 22.66
N ILE A 318 29.27 12.97 21.61
CA ILE A 318 28.44 12.15 20.73
C ILE A 318 28.58 10.64 21.01
N THR A 319 29.39 10.23 21.99
CA THR A 319 29.58 8.82 22.30
C THR A 319 28.30 8.19 22.85
N ILE A 320 28.12 6.89 22.60
CA ILE A 320 27.02 6.09 23.17
C ILE A 320 27.60 4.81 23.73
N GLY A 321 27.65 4.71 25.06
CA GLY A 321 28.27 3.58 25.74
C GLY A 321 29.74 3.43 25.30
N ASP A 322 30.07 2.27 24.72
CA ASP A 322 31.42 1.97 24.23
C ASP A 322 31.65 2.39 22.74
N HIS A 323 30.69 3.10 22.12
CA HIS A 323 30.73 3.48 20.71
C HIS A 323 30.96 4.98 20.49
N MET A 324 31.60 5.34 19.37
CA MET A 324 32.09 6.70 19.13
C MET A 324 31.03 7.70 18.68
N MET A 325 29.87 7.24 18.18
CA MET A 325 28.83 8.13 17.65
C MET A 325 27.46 7.41 17.57
N PRO A 326 26.33 8.15 17.53
CA PRO A 326 24.98 7.58 17.45
C PRO A 326 24.62 7.12 16.03
N ALA A 327 25.54 6.44 15.35
CA ALA A 327 25.37 5.95 13.99
C ALA A 327 25.37 4.42 13.98
N LEU A 328 24.61 3.84 13.07
CA LEU A 328 24.60 2.40 12.84
C LEU A 328 24.45 2.09 11.36
N ILE A 329 25.13 1.03 10.91
CA ILE A 329 24.91 0.45 9.59
C ILE A 329 23.84 -0.63 9.73
N SER A 330 22.65 -0.32 9.24
CA SER A 330 21.46 -1.17 9.41
C SER A 330 21.60 -2.54 8.77
N ALA A 331 20.82 -3.49 9.29
CA ALA A 331 20.83 -4.88 8.88
C ALA A 331 20.56 -5.08 7.38
N MET A 332 21.52 -5.68 6.68
CA MET A 332 21.40 -6.06 5.26
C MET A 332 21.92 -7.49 5.06
N SER A 333 21.06 -8.40 4.62
CA SER A 333 21.42 -9.82 4.46
C SER A 333 22.51 -10.04 3.41
N PHE A 334 23.44 -10.96 3.67
CA PHE A 334 24.50 -11.37 2.73
C PHE A 334 23.94 -11.72 1.35
N GLY A 335 22.86 -12.49 1.29
CA GLY A 335 22.25 -12.88 0.00
C GLY A 335 21.82 -11.68 -0.85
N SER A 336 21.51 -10.52 -0.26
CA SER A 336 21.08 -9.35 -1.03
C SER A 336 22.20 -8.45 -1.58
N GLN A 337 23.46 -8.80 -1.36
CA GLN A 337 24.61 -7.96 -1.71
C GLN A 337 25.85 -8.78 -2.09
N GLY A 338 26.85 -8.14 -2.71
CA GLY A 338 28.12 -8.78 -2.99
C GLY A 338 28.92 -9.02 -1.70
N GLU A 339 29.74 -10.07 -1.68
CA GLU A 339 30.57 -10.42 -0.53
C GLU A 339 31.48 -9.27 -0.12
N LEU A 340 32.18 -8.64 -1.07
CA LEU A 340 33.06 -7.50 -0.78
C LEU A 340 32.32 -6.37 -0.04
N SER A 341 31.12 -6.00 -0.50
CA SER A 341 30.29 -4.97 0.15
C SER A 341 29.88 -5.39 1.56
N TYR A 342 29.46 -6.64 1.73
CA TYR A 342 29.07 -7.19 3.03
C TYR A 342 30.20 -7.12 4.06
N LYS A 343 31.42 -7.49 3.66
CA LYS A 343 32.61 -7.44 4.52
C LYS A 343 33.05 -6.01 4.81
N ALA A 344 32.98 -5.13 3.81
CA ALA A 344 33.38 -3.73 3.94
C ALA A 344 32.57 -3.00 5.02
N TYR A 345 31.26 -3.25 5.14
CA TYR A 345 30.44 -2.64 6.20
C TYR A 345 30.89 -3.01 7.60
N ALA A 346 31.21 -4.29 7.84
CA ALA A 346 31.66 -4.75 9.15
C ALA A 346 33.03 -4.14 9.53
N GLU A 347 33.96 -4.09 8.58
CA GLU A 347 35.26 -3.46 8.79
C GLU A 347 35.15 -1.94 9.00
N ALA A 348 34.32 -1.25 8.20
CA ALA A 348 34.07 0.18 8.35
C ALA A 348 33.48 0.50 9.74
N ALA A 349 32.51 -0.30 10.19
CA ALA A 349 31.92 -0.12 11.51
C ALA A 349 32.91 -0.35 12.64
N HIS A 350 33.80 -1.33 12.51
CA HIS A 350 34.89 -1.55 13.45
C HIS A 350 35.85 -0.35 13.51
N ARG A 351 36.29 0.15 12.35
CA ARG A 351 37.21 1.31 12.25
C ARG A 351 36.62 2.59 12.83
N LEU A 352 35.32 2.83 12.61
CA LEU A 352 34.59 3.97 13.16
C LEU A 352 34.13 3.75 14.61
N ASN A 353 34.33 2.55 15.14
CA ASN A 353 33.76 2.07 16.40
C ASN A 353 32.26 2.40 16.55
N ILE A 354 31.48 1.96 15.56
CA ILE A 354 30.01 2.00 15.53
C ILE A 354 29.44 0.60 15.39
N ILE A 355 28.11 0.48 15.41
CA ILE A 355 27.40 -0.79 15.25
C ILE A 355 27.04 -1.03 13.78
N CYS A 356 27.22 -2.26 13.31
CA CYS A 356 26.72 -2.76 12.03
C CYS A 356 26.02 -4.10 12.23
N VAL A 357 24.86 -4.31 11.59
CA VAL A 357 24.08 -5.55 11.74
C VAL A 357 24.12 -6.39 10.45
N ASN A 358 24.23 -7.70 10.59
CA ASN A 358 24.49 -8.65 9.50
C ASN A 358 23.27 -9.02 8.62
N GLY A 359 22.05 -8.78 9.09
CA GLY A 359 20.82 -9.16 8.39
C GLY A 359 20.41 -10.64 8.54
N GLU A 360 19.35 -11.02 7.82
CA GLU A 360 18.62 -12.28 8.06
C GLU A 360 19.32 -13.57 7.62
N GLY A 361 20.48 -13.48 6.94
CA GLY A 361 21.07 -14.57 6.17
C GLY A 361 22.13 -15.41 6.88
N GLY A 362 22.38 -15.17 8.16
CA GLY A 362 23.55 -15.71 8.87
C GLY A 362 24.80 -14.84 8.69
N GLU A 363 25.95 -15.35 9.12
CA GLU A 363 27.25 -14.66 9.08
C GLU A 363 28.30 -15.49 8.34
N LEU A 364 29.27 -14.83 7.72
CA LEU A 364 30.37 -15.50 7.04
C LEU A 364 31.39 -16.04 8.06
N PRO A 365 31.93 -17.27 7.88
CA PRO A 365 32.89 -17.86 8.81
C PRO A 365 34.12 -16.99 9.12
N ASP A 366 34.60 -16.20 8.15
CA ASP A 366 35.79 -15.36 8.32
C ASP A 366 35.52 -13.99 8.99
N ILE A 367 34.24 -13.62 9.13
CA ILE A 367 33.81 -12.43 9.90
C ILE A 367 33.28 -12.81 11.27
N MET A 368 32.70 -14.01 11.40
CA MET A 368 32.06 -14.48 12.61
C MET A 368 33.00 -14.37 13.82
N GLY A 369 32.59 -13.61 14.83
CA GLY A 369 33.36 -13.35 16.05
C GLY A 369 34.48 -12.31 15.92
N LYS A 370 34.89 -11.92 14.70
CA LYS A 370 36.01 -11.01 14.47
C LYS A 370 35.78 -9.61 15.03
N TYR A 371 34.56 -9.10 14.90
CA TYR A 371 34.16 -7.74 15.32
C TYR A 371 33.07 -7.77 16.39
N ARG A 372 33.22 -8.62 17.40
CA ARG A 372 32.17 -8.94 18.40
C ARG A 372 31.42 -7.72 18.96
N LYS A 373 32.13 -6.62 19.26
CA LYS A 373 31.56 -5.36 19.77
C LYS A 373 30.83 -4.51 18.73
N ASN A 374 31.25 -4.58 17.47
CA ASN A 374 30.76 -3.70 16.40
C ASN A 374 29.78 -4.40 15.45
N ARG A 375 29.74 -5.73 15.46
CA ARG A 375 28.95 -6.55 14.54
C ARG A 375 27.80 -7.25 15.27
N GLY A 376 26.60 -6.71 15.10
CA GLY A 376 25.38 -7.30 15.63
C GLY A 376 24.82 -8.42 14.75
N GLN A 377 24.20 -9.41 15.40
CA GLN A 377 23.61 -10.57 14.73
C GLN A 377 22.08 -10.50 14.75
N GLN A 378 21.47 -10.53 13.57
CA GLN A 378 20.02 -10.45 13.40
C GLN A 378 19.38 -11.84 13.41
N VAL A 379 18.35 -11.99 14.24
CA VAL A 379 17.54 -13.20 14.36
C VAL A 379 16.15 -12.90 13.78
N ALA A 380 15.94 -13.31 12.53
CA ALA A 380 14.67 -13.16 11.82
C ALA A 380 13.85 -14.45 11.80
N SER A 381 12.59 -14.40 11.37
CA SER A 381 11.61 -15.50 11.52
C SER A 381 12.06 -16.87 10.98
N ALA A 382 12.89 -16.90 9.94
CA ALA A 382 13.36 -18.14 9.31
C ALA A 382 14.64 -18.71 9.96
N ARG A 383 15.33 -17.93 10.82
CA ARG A 383 16.53 -18.35 11.55
C ARG A 383 17.67 -18.88 10.65
N PHE A 384 17.82 -18.34 9.44
CA PHE A 384 18.92 -18.77 8.57
C PHE A 384 20.28 -18.49 9.21
N GLY A 385 21.16 -19.50 9.21
CA GLY A 385 22.51 -19.40 9.78
C GLY A 385 22.56 -19.19 11.30
N VAL A 386 21.43 -19.27 12.00
CA VAL A 386 21.38 -19.09 13.47
C VAL A 386 21.76 -20.39 14.15
N ASN A 387 22.91 -20.40 14.81
CA ASN A 387 23.38 -21.49 15.66
C ASN A 387 24.06 -20.91 16.93
N ILE A 388 24.54 -21.77 17.83
CA ILE A 388 25.15 -21.33 19.11
C ILE A 388 26.42 -20.51 18.90
N GLU A 389 27.23 -20.83 17.88
CA GLU A 389 28.45 -20.10 17.54
C GLU A 389 28.11 -18.69 17.04
N PHE A 390 27.14 -18.57 16.15
CA PHE A 390 26.59 -17.31 15.65
C PHE A 390 26.08 -16.42 16.78
N LEU A 391 25.25 -16.96 17.70
CA LEU A 391 24.73 -16.19 18.83
C LEU A 391 25.85 -15.75 19.79
N ASN A 392 26.84 -16.61 20.00
CA ASN A 392 28.02 -16.29 20.80
C ASN A 392 29.08 -15.48 20.04
N SER A 393 28.83 -15.03 18.81
CA SER A 393 29.80 -14.29 18.01
C SER A 393 29.74 -12.77 18.18
N CYS A 394 28.76 -12.25 18.92
CA CYS A 394 28.48 -10.82 19.04
C CYS A 394 28.09 -10.40 20.47
N ASP A 395 28.11 -9.10 20.71
CA ASP A 395 27.59 -8.46 21.93
C ASP A 395 26.16 -7.89 21.74
N LEU A 396 25.64 -7.89 20.50
CA LEU A 396 24.32 -7.37 20.16
C LEU A 396 23.53 -8.36 19.30
N ILE A 397 22.37 -8.79 19.79
CA ILE A 397 21.41 -9.58 19.01
C ILE A 397 20.20 -8.71 18.66
N GLU A 398 19.91 -8.59 17.37
CA GLU A 398 18.72 -7.89 16.88
C GLU A 398 17.61 -8.89 16.57
N ILE A 399 16.49 -8.81 17.29
CA ILE A 399 15.31 -9.63 16.98
C ILE A 399 14.48 -8.89 15.92
N LYS A 400 14.45 -9.43 14.70
CA LYS A 400 13.68 -8.82 13.61
C LYS A 400 12.21 -9.27 13.66
N ILE A 401 11.34 -8.35 14.01
CA ILE A 401 9.87 -8.56 14.01
C ILE A 401 9.25 -8.26 12.64
N GLY A 402 9.68 -7.18 11.96
CA GLY A 402 9.20 -6.86 10.62
C GLY A 402 10.02 -5.73 9.96
N PRO A 403 10.34 -5.81 8.67
CA PRO A 403 11.03 -4.74 7.96
C PRO A 403 10.08 -3.61 7.54
N GLY A 404 10.54 -2.37 7.53
CA GLY A 404 9.74 -1.22 7.07
C GLY A 404 9.32 -1.27 5.60
N ARG A 405 10.03 -2.02 4.74
CA ARG A 405 9.68 -2.19 3.31
C ARG A 405 8.47 -3.12 3.11
N GLU A 406 8.30 -4.11 3.98
CA GLU A 406 7.32 -5.19 3.87
C GLU A 406 6.84 -5.62 5.26
N ALA A 407 6.22 -4.68 5.99
CA ALA A 407 5.70 -4.94 7.32
C ALA A 407 4.67 -6.10 7.28
N GLY A 408 4.85 -7.09 8.15
CA GLY A 408 3.98 -8.28 8.22
C GLY A 408 4.22 -9.33 7.14
N ARG A 409 5.28 -9.24 6.32
CA ARG A 409 5.63 -10.25 5.31
C ARG A 409 7.07 -10.74 5.47
N ARG A 410 7.31 -12.00 5.10
CA ARG A 410 8.65 -12.58 4.97
C ARG A 410 9.25 -12.21 3.61
N ARG A 411 10.54 -11.91 3.56
CA ARG A 411 11.28 -11.79 2.30
C ARG A 411 11.53 -13.20 1.73
N PRO A 412 11.10 -13.51 0.50
CA PRO A 412 11.55 -14.74 -0.15
C PRO A 412 13.04 -14.60 -0.50
N ALA A 413 13.83 -15.64 -0.23
CA ALA A 413 15.16 -15.75 -0.81
C ALA A 413 15.00 -15.97 -2.33
N SER A 414 15.61 -15.12 -3.16
CA SER A 414 15.65 -15.35 -4.60
C SER A 414 16.47 -16.61 -4.87
N GLY A 415 15.84 -17.65 -5.41
CA GLY A 415 16.46 -18.96 -5.70
C GLY A 415 17.57 -18.95 -6.75
N LEU A 416 18.07 -17.78 -7.18
CA LEU A 416 19.12 -17.61 -8.19
C LEU A 416 20.50 -17.28 -7.61
N GLN A 417 20.64 -17.15 -6.28
CA GLN A 417 21.94 -16.84 -5.64
C GLN A 417 22.56 -18.04 -4.91
N GLY A 418 22.01 -19.24 -5.09
CA GLY A 418 22.47 -20.48 -4.44
C GLY A 418 23.54 -21.29 -5.20
N ASP A 419 23.87 -20.93 -6.45
CA ASP A 419 24.86 -21.69 -7.23
C ASP A 419 26.27 -21.12 -7.03
N GLY A 420 26.90 -21.53 -5.93
CA GLY A 420 28.30 -21.19 -5.65
C GLY A 420 28.99 -21.98 -4.53
N ALA A 421 28.27 -22.80 -3.77
CA ALA A 421 28.86 -23.67 -2.74
C ALA A 421 28.90 -25.12 -3.22
N GLY A 422 30.09 -25.71 -3.17
CA GLY A 422 30.46 -26.96 -3.81
C GLY A 422 29.53 -28.16 -3.58
N ARG A 423 29.29 -28.90 -4.66
CA ARG A 423 28.85 -30.30 -4.59
C ARG A 423 29.93 -31.11 -3.86
N GLY A 424 29.64 -31.56 -2.64
CA GLY A 424 30.56 -32.37 -1.87
C GLY A 424 30.07 -32.69 -0.47
N GLY A 425 28.99 -33.47 -0.37
CA GLY A 425 28.50 -34.00 0.91
C GLY A 425 27.34 -34.94 0.68
N ALA A 426 27.60 -36.25 0.79
CA ALA A 426 26.57 -37.28 0.72
C ALA A 426 25.54 -37.09 1.86
N PRO A 427 24.24 -37.37 1.62
CA PRO A 427 23.23 -37.27 2.66
C PRO A 427 23.47 -38.33 3.73
N TYR A 428 23.57 -37.90 4.99
CA TYR A 428 23.45 -38.78 6.14
C TYR A 428 21.98 -39.20 6.27
N ASP A 429 21.80 -40.51 6.30
CA ASP A 429 20.53 -41.21 6.45
C ASP A 429 19.92 -40.95 7.84
N ALA A 430 18.60 -40.80 7.87
CA ALA A 430 17.83 -40.64 9.09
C ALA A 430 17.57 -42.00 9.75
N GLY A 431 17.78 -42.09 11.06
CA GLY A 431 17.33 -43.21 11.87
C GLY A 431 17.54 -42.97 13.36
N GLY A 432 16.44 -42.70 14.08
CA GLY A 432 16.41 -42.51 15.53
C GLY A 432 15.37 -41.51 15.98
#